data_AF-A0A2Z5UM72-F1
#
_entry.id   AF-A0A2Z5UM72-F1
#
_cell.length_a   1.000
_cell.length_b   1.000
_cell.length_c   1.000
_cell.angle_alpha   90.00
_cell.angle_beta   90.00
_cell.angle_gamma   90.00
#
_symmetry.space_group_name_H-M   'P 1'
#
loop_
_entity.id
_entity.type
_entity.pdbx_description
1 polymer ?
#
loop_
_entity_poly.entity_id
_entity_poly.type
_entity_poly.pdbx_seq_one_letter_code
_entity_poly.pdbx_strand_id
1 'polypeptide(L)'
;MGRLVVLAAGGLLALYAAAFSFALIFSGQRPFVTMAIVPWHSTAPTDVADKLIAAVAQEKFREAGGRDAELATRMTALLSRVGPSLPAEKAAPIRKLALDGLSQSALNSAALRQLAFLEKDRMKRRRLLDLALQVSRRDVLAGVQSAEMKFLDNRPDAGLADLDRALTVSVKADDLVLPIILQASSDPDARAQIKRRVARNPLWIERLVRYGIDNPAFAPRVADIVSAIPARSTARAPGYGQQLIDILVGAREYPAAFEVYDVYSPARQTVAHIGRGTFRPIDWQLTENYDAGGRELAEREVDIFASPGRQGEVARILMRSPPGSYRFALRVREVESTEGRLTFNMLCLQGNQESQGASLSLPLRQGRMRFDYRVPTTGCSYQWLILGVGAELDSATALLDSFSLSREPASAAAPGN
;
A
#
# COMPACT_ATOMS: atom_id res chain seq x y z
N MET A 1 5.42 38.51 59.77
CA MET A 1 5.04 38.71 58.35
C MET A 1 5.78 37.80 57.37
N GLY A 2 7.10 37.57 57.48
CA GLY A 2 7.87 36.81 56.47
C GLY A 2 7.41 35.36 56.18
N ARG A 3 6.99 34.58 57.19
CA ARG A 3 6.57 33.18 56.99
C ARG A 3 5.26 33.03 56.20
N LEU A 4 4.30 33.94 56.38
CA LEU A 4 3.03 33.92 55.64
C LEU A 4 3.23 34.28 54.16
N VAL A 5 4.14 35.20 53.86
CA VAL A 5 4.49 35.58 52.47
C VAL A 5 5.18 34.42 51.76
N VAL A 6 6.09 33.71 52.42
CA VAL A 6 6.78 32.54 51.84
C VAL A 6 5.81 31.39 51.58
N LEU A 7 4.87 31.11 52.49
CA LEU A 7 3.86 30.07 52.29
C LEU A 7 2.87 30.43 51.16
N ALA A 8 2.44 31.68 51.07
CA ALA A 8 1.57 32.15 49.99
C ALA A 8 2.27 32.10 48.63
N ALA A 9 3.54 32.52 48.56
CA ALA A 9 4.34 32.45 47.33
C ALA A 9 4.59 31.00 46.89
N GLY A 10 4.87 30.09 47.83
CA GLY A 10 5.03 28.66 47.56
C GLY A 10 3.75 28.02 47.03
N GLY A 11 2.59 28.36 47.59
CA GLY A 11 1.29 27.89 47.12
C GLY A 11 0.96 28.37 45.70
N LEU A 12 1.23 29.64 45.39
CA LEU A 12 1.02 30.20 44.05
C LEU A 12 1.93 29.56 43.00
N LEU A 13 3.20 29.31 43.33
CA LEU A 13 4.14 28.61 42.45
C LEU A 13 3.73 27.15 42.20
N ALA A 14 3.25 26.45 43.24
CA ALA A 14 2.76 25.08 43.10
C ALA A 14 1.50 25.00 42.23
N LEU A 15 0.55 25.92 42.40
CA LEU A 15 -0.65 26.01 41.55
C LEU A 15 -0.30 26.37 40.11
N TYR A 16 0.66 27.28 39.90
CA TYR A 16 1.15 27.61 38.56
C TYR A 16 1.82 26.42 37.88
N ALA A 17 2.71 25.71 38.59
CA ALA A 17 3.39 24.53 38.06
C ALA A 17 2.41 23.39 37.75
N ALA A 18 1.40 23.18 38.60
CA ALA A 18 0.33 22.22 38.36
C ALA A 18 -0.52 22.61 37.15
N ALA A 19 -0.95 23.87 37.04
CA ALA A 19 -1.71 24.38 35.91
C ALA A 19 -0.92 24.31 34.59
N PHE A 20 0.38 24.60 34.63
CA PHE A 20 1.27 24.50 33.47
C PHE A 20 1.51 23.05 33.04
N SER A 21 1.76 22.16 34.00
CA SER A 21 1.90 20.72 33.71
C SER A 21 0.61 20.12 33.15
N PHE A 22 -0.54 20.53 33.70
CA PHE A 22 -1.86 20.18 33.18
C PHE A 22 -2.04 20.73 31.76
N ALA A 23 -1.69 21.99 31.51
CA ALA A 23 -1.75 22.59 30.18
C ALA A 23 -0.90 21.84 29.14
N LEU A 24 0.31 21.40 29.50
CA LEU A 24 1.16 20.60 28.62
C LEU A 24 0.52 19.26 28.24
N ILE A 25 -0.13 18.58 29.20
CA ILE A 25 -0.80 17.30 28.95
C ILE A 25 -2.06 17.49 28.08
N PHE A 26 -2.86 18.52 28.37
CA PHE A 26 -4.17 18.70 27.76
C PHE A 26 -4.17 19.54 26.48
N SER A 27 -3.13 20.33 26.19
CA SER A 27 -3.03 21.19 24.99
C SER A 27 -3.33 20.44 23.70
N GLY A 28 -2.78 19.24 23.51
CA GLY A 28 -3.05 18.43 22.32
C GLY A 28 -4.49 17.87 22.24
N GLN A 29 -5.10 17.50 23.37
CA GLN A 29 -6.42 16.84 23.37
C GLN A 29 -7.58 17.83 23.45
N ARG A 30 -7.50 18.81 24.35
CA ARG A 30 -8.55 19.78 24.69
C ARG A 30 -8.00 21.22 24.72
N PRO A 31 -7.55 21.77 23.58
CA PRO A 31 -6.90 23.08 23.52
C PRO A 31 -7.81 24.23 23.96
N PHE A 32 -9.13 24.12 23.77
CA PHE A 32 -10.11 25.08 24.29
C PHE A 32 -10.09 25.18 25.83
N VAL A 33 -9.94 24.04 26.51
CA VAL A 33 -9.86 24.00 27.98
C VAL A 33 -8.51 24.57 28.43
N THR A 34 -7.43 24.23 27.74
CA THR A 34 -6.10 24.80 28.02
C THR A 34 -6.10 26.31 27.84
N MET A 35 -6.72 26.84 26.80
CA MET A 35 -6.83 28.29 26.57
C MET A 35 -7.67 28.99 27.66
N ALA A 36 -8.69 28.33 28.21
CA ALA A 36 -9.51 28.87 29.29
C ALA A 36 -8.76 28.89 30.64
N ILE A 37 -7.95 27.87 30.93
CA ILE A 37 -7.24 27.73 32.21
C ILE A 37 -5.90 28.50 32.19
N VAL A 38 -5.19 28.46 31.05
CA VAL A 38 -3.85 29.02 30.87
C VAL A 38 -3.83 29.85 29.57
N PRO A 39 -4.42 31.07 29.57
CA PRO A 39 -4.56 31.89 28.37
C PRO A 39 -3.22 32.37 27.77
N TRP A 40 -2.14 32.32 28.54
CA TRP A 40 -0.77 32.63 28.09
C TRP A 40 -0.03 31.42 27.49
N HIS A 41 -0.69 30.29 27.28
CA HIS A 41 -0.07 29.12 26.67
C HIS A 41 0.12 29.32 25.15
N SER A 42 1.37 29.53 24.73
CA SER A 42 1.73 29.93 23.36
C SER A 42 1.23 29.01 22.25
N THR A 43 1.01 27.72 22.51
CA THR A 43 0.51 26.77 21.50
C THR A 43 -1.00 26.58 21.52
N ALA A 44 -1.70 26.93 22.61
CA ALA A 44 -3.12 26.62 22.74
C ALA A 44 -3.98 27.34 21.67
N PRO A 45 -3.74 28.63 21.35
CA PRO A 45 -4.43 29.30 20.25
C PRO A 45 -4.20 28.60 18.90
N THR A 46 -2.96 28.20 18.62
CA THR A 46 -2.63 27.53 17.36
C THR A 46 -3.22 26.12 17.27
N ASP A 47 -3.31 25.38 18.38
CA ASP A 47 -3.95 24.06 18.40
C ASP A 47 -5.47 24.17 18.15
N VAL A 48 -6.12 25.23 18.67
CA VAL A 48 -7.52 25.53 18.32
C VAL A 48 -7.65 25.87 16.84
N ALA A 49 -6.78 26.72 16.31
CA ALA A 49 -6.80 27.11 14.90
C ALA A 49 -6.60 25.90 13.96
N ASP A 50 -5.71 24.96 14.30
CA ASP A 50 -5.52 23.73 13.52
C ASP A 50 -6.79 22.85 13.53
N LYS A 51 -7.50 22.76 14.66
CA LYS A 51 -8.80 22.07 14.72
C LYS A 51 -9.86 22.73 13.84
N LEU A 52 -9.89 24.07 13.80
CA LEU A 52 -10.79 24.81 12.91
C LEU A 52 -10.43 24.57 11.43
N ILE A 53 -9.15 24.60 11.07
CA ILE A 53 -8.68 24.29 9.71
C ILE A 53 -9.10 22.86 9.32
N ALA A 54 -8.89 21.88 10.20
CA ALA A 54 -9.27 20.50 9.95
C ALA A 54 -10.78 20.33 9.75
N ALA A 55 -11.61 20.98 10.59
CA ALA A 55 -13.07 20.94 10.47
C ALA A 55 -13.55 21.52 9.13
N VAL A 56 -12.97 22.65 8.73
CA VAL A 56 -13.27 23.31 7.45
C VAL A 56 -12.84 22.46 6.25
N ALA A 57 -11.67 21.83 6.32
CA ALA A 57 -11.20 20.91 5.29
C ALA A 57 -12.14 19.71 5.15
N GLN A 58 -12.60 19.15 6.27
CA GLN A 58 -13.54 18.03 6.30
C GLN A 58 -14.93 18.40 5.75
N GLU A 59 -15.42 19.60 6.03
CA GLU A 59 -16.68 20.11 5.46
C GLU A 59 -16.59 20.23 3.93
N LYS A 60 -15.54 20.89 3.43
CA LYS A 60 -15.30 21.04 1.98
C LYS A 60 -15.13 19.70 1.29
N PHE A 61 -14.52 18.74 1.98
CA PHE A 61 -14.37 17.38 1.49
C PHE A 61 -15.72 16.65 1.36
N ARG A 62 -16.62 16.81 2.34
CA ARG A 62 -17.98 16.24 2.28
C ARG A 62 -18.80 16.86 1.15
N GLU A 63 -18.73 18.18 0.99
CA GLU A 63 -19.39 18.90 -0.12
C GLU A 63 -18.94 18.39 -1.49
N ALA A 64 -17.69 17.94 -1.60
CA ALA A 64 -17.11 17.45 -2.84
C ALA A 64 -17.55 16.01 -3.22
N GLY A 65 -18.43 15.36 -2.46
CA GLY A 65 -19.10 14.11 -2.87
C GLY A 65 -18.55 12.81 -2.27
N GLY A 66 -17.51 12.84 -1.45
CA GLY A 66 -17.18 11.81 -0.44
C GLY A 66 -17.06 10.34 -0.85
N ARG A 67 -16.99 9.97 -2.13
CA ARG A 67 -16.89 8.58 -2.59
C ARG A 67 -15.82 8.45 -3.69
N ASP A 68 -14.88 7.53 -3.48
CA ASP A 68 -13.86 7.02 -4.40
C ASP A 68 -12.54 7.80 -4.59
N ALA A 69 -11.50 7.06 -4.99
CA ALA A 69 -10.05 7.34 -5.09
C ALA A 69 -9.61 8.72 -5.66
N GLU A 70 -10.53 9.47 -6.24
CA GLU A 70 -10.42 10.91 -6.49
C GLU A 70 -10.14 11.72 -5.19
N LEU A 71 -10.52 11.14 -4.05
CA LEU A 71 -10.32 11.60 -2.67
C LEU A 71 -8.86 11.98 -2.32
N ALA A 72 -7.89 11.15 -2.72
CA ALA A 72 -6.48 11.36 -2.45
C ALA A 72 -5.88 12.44 -3.37
N THR A 73 -6.33 12.46 -4.62
CA THR A 73 -6.00 13.50 -5.62
C THR A 73 -6.53 14.88 -5.19
N ARG A 74 -7.67 14.91 -4.49
CA ARG A 74 -8.24 16.13 -3.91
C ARG A 74 -7.59 16.54 -2.58
N MET A 75 -7.08 15.60 -1.78
CA MET A 75 -6.40 15.91 -0.51
C MET A 75 -5.16 16.82 -0.68
N THR A 76 -4.36 16.61 -1.72
CA THR A 76 -3.19 17.48 -2.05
C THR A 76 -3.61 18.85 -2.58
N ALA A 77 -4.85 19.02 -3.03
CA ALA A 77 -5.40 20.29 -3.50
C ALA A 77 -6.19 21.02 -2.40
N LEU A 78 -6.52 20.36 -1.29
CA LEU A 78 -7.40 20.90 -0.27
C LEU A 78 -6.73 22.02 0.52
N LEU A 79 -5.52 21.88 1.04
CA LEU A 79 -4.98 22.94 1.92
C LEU A 79 -4.61 24.21 1.16
N SER A 80 -3.93 24.08 0.01
CA SER A 80 -3.53 25.21 -0.82
C SER A 80 -4.68 25.96 -1.50
N ARG A 81 -5.86 25.34 -1.70
CA ARG A 81 -7.04 26.00 -2.31
C ARG A 81 -8.11 26.40 -1.30
N VAL A 82 -8.32 25.60 -0.24
CA VAL A 82 -9.40 25.84 0.73
C VAL A 82 -9.15 27.13 1.49
N GLY A 83 -8.00 27.27 2.17
CA GLY A 83 -7.74 28.41 3.05
C GLY A 83 -7.93 29.78 2.40
N PRO A 84 -7.39 30.03 1.19
CA PRO A 84 -7.55 31.31 0.48
C PRO A 84 -8.98 31.60 0.03
N SER A 85 -9.79 30.55 -0.17
CA SER A 85 -11.18 30.64 -0.60
C SER A 85 -12.17 30.76 0.57
N LEU A 86 -11.69 30.74 1.82
CA LEU A 86 -12.59 30.76 2.96
C LEU A 86 -13.37 32.06 3.08
N PRO A 87 -14.69 31.99 3.37
CA PRO A 87 -15.46 33.16 3.78
C PRO A 87 -14.83 33.84 4.99
N ALA A 88 -14.98 35.17 5.06
CA ALA A 88 -14.37 35.98 6.12
C ALA A 88 -14.77 35.51 7.52
N GLU A 89 -16.00 35.05 7.70
CA GLU A 89 -16.53 34.51 8.97
C GLU A 89 -15.77 33.27 9.49
N LYS A 90 -15.30 32.39 8.58
CA LYS A 90 -14.53 31.18 8.93
C LYS A 90 -13.03 31.50 9.04
N ALA A 91 -12.54 32.44 8.23
CA ALA A 91 -11.13 32.85 8.24
C ALA A 91 -10.75 33.74 9.43
N ALA A 92 -11.65 34.63 9.88
CA ALA A 92 -11.41 35.57 10.98
C ALA A 92 -10.98 34.90 12.30
N PRO A 93 -11.66 33.85 12.81
CA PRO A 93 -11.25 33.20 14.06
C PRO A 93 -9.87 32.53 13.95
N ILE A 94 -9.58 31.87 12.82
CA ILE A 94 -8.27 31.25 12.56
C ILE A 94 -7.17 32.32 12.54
N ARG A 95 -7.41 33.44 11.85
CA ARG A 95 -6.47 34.56 11.77
C ARG A 95 -6.19 35.16 13.14
N LYS A 96 -7.24 35.40 13.93
CA LYS A 96 -7.12 35.96 15.28
C LYS A 96 -6.25 35.05 16.16
N LEU A 97 -6.56 33.75 16.21
CA LEU A 97 -5.81 32.78 17.00
C LEU A 97 -4.34 32.67 16.56
N ALA A 98 -4.05 32.74 15.26
CA ALA A 98 -2.69 32.76 14.75
C ALA A 98 -1.94 34.03 15.19
N LEU A 99 -2.56 35.20 15.09
CA LEU A 99 -1.96 36.47 15.56
C LEU A 99 -1.74 36.47 17.08
N ASP A 100 -2.70 35.94 17.85
CA ASP A 100 -2.56 35.77 19.29
C ASP A 100 -1.36 34.86 19.61
N GLY A 101 -1.22 33.74 18.91
CA GLY A 101 -0.06 32.84 19.02
C GLY A 101 1.29 33.52 18.72
N LEU A 102 1.35 34.39 17.71
CA LEU A 102 2.57 35.17 17.39
C LEU A 102 2.87 36.24 18.43
N SER A 103 1.85 36.90 18.98
CA SER A 103 2.05 37.90 20.04
C SER A 103 2.59 37.28 21.33
N GLN A 104 2.22 36.02 21.60
CA GLN A 104 2.76 35.24 22.71
C GLN A 104 4.15 34.66 22.42
N SER A 105 4.44 34.28 21.17
CA SER A 105 5.74 33.79 20.75
C SER A 105 6.02 34.09 19.28
N ALA A 106 6.99 34.96 19.01
CA ALA A 106 7.42 35.31 17.65
C ALA A 106 7.99 34.11 16.86
N LEU A 107 8.38 33.04 17.57
CA LEU A 107 8.89 31.78 17.00
C LEU A 107 7.80 30.69 16.91
N ASN A 108 6.52 31.08 16.90
CA ASN A 108 5.43 30.13 16.71
C ASN A 108 5.25 29.77 15.22
N SER A 109 5.93 28.69 14.79
CA SER A 109 5.83 28.18 13.41
C SER A 109 4.40 27.82 12.98
N ALA A 110 3.57 27.29 13.89
CA ALA A 110 2.20 26.91 13.58
C ALA A 110 1.35 28.15 13.25
N ALA A 111 1.54 29.24 13.99
CA ALA A 111 0.86 30.49 13.72
C ALA A 111 1.24 31.08 12.35
N LEU A 112 2.54 31.07 11.98
CA LEU A 112 3.00 31.49 10.66
C LEU A 112 2.37 30.67 9.54
N ARG A 113 2.32 29.34 9.70
CA ARG A 113 1.65 28.44 8.77
C ARG A 113 0.15 28.71 8.65
N GLN A 114 -0.54 29.00 9.75
CA GLN A 114 -1.97 29.31 9.74
C GLN A 114 -2.27 30.61 9.01
N LEU A 115 -1.42 31.63 9.18
CA LEU A 115 -1.50 32.84 8.36
C LEU A 115 -1.24 32.54 6.88
N ALA A 116 -0.27 31.67 6.58
CA ALA A 116 -0.01 31.25 5.21
C ALA A 116 -1.22 30.55 4.58
N PHE A 117 -1.87 29.65 5.32
CA PHE A 117 -3.08 28.94 4.88
C PHE A 117 -4.18 29.91 4.44
N LEU A 118 -4.39 31.02 5.17
CA LEU A 118 -5.40 32.03 4.86
C LEU A 118 -4.96 33.07 3.81
N GLU A 119 -3.68 33.10 3.43
CA GLU A 119 -3.13 34.14 2.57
C GLU A 119 -3.53 33.90 1.11
N LYS A 120 -4.12 34.91 0.45
CA LYS A 120 -4.55 34.83 -0.95
C LYS A 120 -3.40 35.04 -1.92
N ASP A 121 -2.46 35.91 -1.56
CA ASP A 121 -1.26 36.18 -2.36
C ASP A 121 -0.29 34.99 -2.28
N ARG A 122 -0.07 34.34 -3.43
CA ARG A 122 0.79 33.15 -3.53
C ARG A 122 2.23 33.40 -3.08
N MET A 123 2.78 34.59 -3.36
CA MET A 123 4.15 34.95 -2.99
C MET A 123 4.27 35.20 -1.49
N LYS A 124 3.31 35.91 -0.89
CA LYS A 124 3.27 36.10 0.57
C LYS A 124 3.07 34.79 1.30
N ARG A 125 2.19 33.91 0.80
CA ARG A 125 1.98 32.58 1.35
C ARG A 125 3.27 31.78 1.38
N ARG A 126 4.02 31.76 0.27
CA ARG A 126 5.32 31.08 0.20
C ARG A 126 6.30 31.63 1.24
N ARG A 127 6.42 32.95 1.36
CA ARG A 127 7.29 33.58 2.37
C ARG A 127 6.92 33.19 3.81
N LEU A 128 5.62 33.11 4.12
CA LEU A 128 5.15 32.69 5.44
C LEU A 128 5.45 31.21 5.71
N LEU A 129 5.29 30.33 4.72
CA LEU A 129 5.66 28.91 4.84
C LEU A 129 7.17 28.72 4.98
N ASP A 130 7.96 29.44 4.20
CA ASP A 130 9.42 29.42 4.30
C ASP A 130 9.87 29.89 5.69
N LEU A 131 9.26 30.96 6.22
CA LEU A 131 9.54 31.45 7.58
C LEU A 131 9.11 30.42 8.64
N ALA A 132 7.94 29.80 8.49
CA ALA A 132 7.48 28.75 9.41
C ALA A 132 8.47 27.57 9.47
N LEU A 133 8.99 27.15 8.31
CA LEU A 133 9.97 26.07 8.19
C LEU A 133 11.39 26.46 8.65
N GLN A 134 11.76 27.74 8.56
CA GLN A 134 12.98 28.28 9.15
C GLN A 134 12.90 28.26 10.69
N VAL A 135 11.77 28.67 11.24
CA VAL A 135 11.50 28.68 12.68
C VAL A 135 11.44 27.25 13.23
N SER A 136 10.74 26.34 12.53
CA SER A 136 10.66 24.94 12.91
C SER A 136 10.64 24.02 11.68
N ARG A 137 11.76 23.33 11.47
CA ARG A 137 11.83 22.22 10.50
C ARG A 137 10.95 21.03 10.87
N ARG A 138 10.39 21.01 12.09
CA ARG A 138 9.51 19.96 12.60
C ARG A 138 8.01 20.26 12.38
N ASP A 139 7.65 21.44 11.85
CA ASP A 139 6.27 21.72 11.47
C ASP A 139 5.92 20.92 10.19
N VAL A 140 5.35 19.73 10.42
CA VAL A 140 4.90 18.80 9.38
C VAL A 140 3.91 19.47 8.43
N LEU A 141 2.91 20.17 8.98
CA LEU A 141 1.85 20.78 8.17
C LEU A 141 2.40 21.92 7.31
N ALA A 142 3.43 22.63 7.77
CA ALA A 142 4.11 23.66 6.98
C ALA A 142 4.87 23.01 5.82
N GLY A 143 5.52 21.87 6.09
CA GLY A 143 6.18 21.06 5.07
C GLY A 143 5.22 20.56 4.01
N VAL A 144 4.05 20.07 4.41
CA VAL A 144 3.00 19.62 3.48
C VAL A 144 2.47 20.77 2.62
N GLN A 145 2.08 21.91 3.22
CA GLN A 145 1.62 23.07 2.45
C GLN A 145 2.70 23.63 1.52
N SER A 146 3.96 23.63 1.95
CA SER A 146 5.10 24.01 1.10
C SER A 146 5.27 23.04 -0.07
N ALA A 147 5.13 21.73 0.17
CA ALA A 147 5.19 20.72 -0.88
C ALA A 147 4.08 20.92 -1.92
N GLU A 148 2.84 21.14 -1.50
CA GLU A 148 1.70 21.44 -2.39
C GLU A 148 2.00 22.65 -3.28
N MET A 149 2.49 23.74 -2.69
CA MET A 149 2.87 24.95 -3.43
C MET A 149 3.94 24.64 -4.48
N LYS A 150 4.95 23.85 -4.13
CA LYS A 150 6.03 23.44 -5.04
C LYS A 150 5.53 22.53 -6.16
N PHE A 151 4.57 21.64 -5.89
CA PHE A 151 3.91 20.85 -6.95
C PHE A 151 3.15 21.78 -7.91
N LEU A 152 2.39 22.74 -7.40
CA LEU A 152 1.69 23.74 -8.21
C LEU A 152 2.64 24.68 -8.98
N ASP A 153 3.92 24.77 -8.59
CA ASP A 153 4.97 25.55 -9.26
C ASP A 153 5.76 24.70 -10.28
N ASN A 154 5.31 23.48 -10.59
CA ASN A 154 6.04 22.52 -11.42
C ASN A 154 7.45 22.19 -10.88
N ARG A 155 7.59 22.12 -9.55
CA ARG A 155 8.83 21.76 -8.83
C ARG A 155 8.66 20.48 -8.00
N PRO A 156 8.38 19.32 -8.64
CA PRO A 156 8.08 18.08 -7.93
C PRO A 156 9.21 17.61 -7.01
N ASP A 157 10.47 17.81 -7.38
CA ASP A 157 11.58 17.30 -6.56
C ASP A 157 11.70 18.05 -5.24
N ALA A 158 11.52 19.37 -5.31
CA ALA A 158 11.52 20.22 -4.13
C ALA A 158 10.31 19.95 -3.22
N GLY A 159 9.15 19.62 -3.81
CA GLY A 159 7.95 19.23 -3.05
C GLY A 159 8.14 17.89 -2.34
N LEU A 160 8.62 16.88 -3.06
CA LEU A 160 8.93 15.56 -2.49
C LEU A 160 10.02 15.65 -1.39
N ALA A 161 10.98 16.57 -1.50
CA ALA A 161 11.96 16.79 -0.44
C ALA A 161 11.34 17.31 0.87
N ASP A 162 10.28 18.11 0.79
CA ASP A 162 9.56 18.56 1.98
C ASP A 162 8.71 17.45 2.59
N LEU A 163 8.05 16.63 1.77
CA LEU A 163 7.31 15.46 2.24
C LEU A 163 8.22 14.42 2.90
N ASP A 164 9.40 14.18 2.33
CA ASP A 164 10.44 13.31 2.89
C ASP A 164 10.88 13.77 4.28
N ARG A 165 11.09 15.08 4.46
CA ARG A 165 11.38 15.67 5.77
C ARG A 165 10.22 15.49 6.74
N ALA A 166 8.98 15.73 6.30
CA ALA A 166 7.78 15.58 7.13
C ALA A 166 7.64 14.15 7.67
N LEU A 167 7.77 13.13 6.80
CA LEU A 167 7.71 11.71 7.17
C LEU A 167 8.88 11.25 8.04
N THR A 168 10.04 11.90 7.91
CA THR A 168 11.20 11.63 8.77
C THR A 168 10.99 12.17 10.19
N VAL A 169 10.32 13.31 10.33
CA VAL A 169 10.10 13.96 11.64
C VAL A 169 8.96 13.32 12.42
N SER A 170 7.87 12.90 11.76
CA SER A 170 6.65 12.49 12.46
C SER A 170 5.94 11.34 11.77
N VAL A 171 5.77 10.23 12.49
CA VAL A 171 4.92 9.10 12.06
C VAL A 171 3.45 9.51 11.98
N LYS A 172 3.02 10.50 12.76
CA LYS A 172 1.64 11.03 12.69
C LYS A 172 1.34 11.72 11.35
N ALA A 173 2.37 12.00 10.55
CA ALA A 173 2.22 12.56 9.20
C ALA A 173 1.85 11.49 8.16
N ASP A 174 1.98 10.20 8.49
CA ASP A 174 1.86 9.11 7.53
C ASP A 174 0.50 9.14 6.80
N ASP A 175 -0.61 9.23 7.55
CA ASP A 175 -1.98 9.25 6.99
C ASP A 175 -2.25 10.47 6.09
N LEU A 176 -1.52 11.55 6.28
CA LEU A 176 -1.65 12.75 5.45
C LEU A 176 -0.72 12.69 4.23
N VAL A 177 0.51 12.21 4.41
CA VAL A 177 1.60 12.38 3.43
C VAL A 177 1.78 11.16 2.54
N LEU A 178 1.64 9.94 3.05
CA LEU A 178 1.83 8.72 2.25
C LEU A 178 0.83 8.64 1.09
N PRO A 179 -0.47 8.96 1.26
CA PRO A 179 -1.42 9.04 0.14
C PRO A 179 -0.97 10.00 -0.94
N ILE A 180 -0.42 11.15 -0.56
CA ILE A 180 0.04 12.18 -1.51
C ILE A 180 1.20 11.65 -2.34
N ILE A 181 2.17 10.97 -1.71
CA ILE A 181 3.30 10.36 -2.42
C ILE A 181 2.83 9.26 -3.37
N LEU A 182 1.93 8.38 -2.91
CA LEU A 182 1.39 7.28 -3.71
C LEU A 182 0.50 7.78 -4.84
N GLN A 183 -0.25 8.86 -4.65
CA GLN A 183 -1.01 9.48 -5.72
C GLN A 183 -0.09 10.14 -6.75
N ALA A 184 0.94 10.84 -6.28
CA ALA A 184 1.94 11.47 -7.13
C ALA A 184 2.72 10.44 -7.97
N SER A 185 2.86 9.19 -7.54
CA SER A 185 3.49 8.15 -8.36
C SER A 185 2.68 7.76 -9.61
N SER A 186 1.45 8.25 -9.77
CA SER A 186 0.70 8.10 -11.02
C SER A 186 1.30 8.91 -12.17
N ASP A 187 1.96 10.02 -11.86
CA ASP A 187 2.67 10.84 -12.85
C ASP A 187 4.06 10.24 -13.14
N PRO A 188 4.43 9.99 -14.41
CA PRO A 188 5.70 9.35 -14.75
C PRO A 188 6.93 10.10 -14.22
N ASP A 189 6.92 11.44 -14.27
CA ASP A 189 8.06 12.24 -13.83
C ASP A 189 8.19 12.18 -12.31
N ALA A 190 7.10 12.42 -11.57
CA ALA A 190 7.06 12.31 -10.12
C ALA A 190 7.43 10.89 -9.64
N ARG A 191 6.91 9.84 -10.29
CA ARG A 191 7.27 8.44 -10.02
C ARG A 191 8.77 8.19 -10.14
N ALA A 192 9.41 8.71 -11.19
CA ALA A 192 10.86 8.59 -11.35
C ALA A 192 11.62 9.25 -10.18
N GLN A 193 11.14 10.39 -9.67
CA GLN A 193 11.76 11.06 -8.52
C GLN A 193 11.50 10.31 -7.21
N ILE A 194 10.29 9.79 -7.01
CA ILE A 194 9.94 8.95 -5.87
C ILE A 194 10.84 7.71 -5.84
N LYS A 195 11.00 7.01 -6.98
CA LYS A 195 11.93 5.88 -7.10
C LYS A 195 13.36 6.25 -6.68
N ARG A 196 13.89 7.41 -7.11
CA ARG A 196 15.22 7.87 -6.66
C ARG A 196 15.29 8.09 -5.15
N ARG A 197 14.22 8.55 -4.51
CA ARG A 197 14.16 8.71 -3.05
C ARG A 197 14.08 7.37 -2.34
N VAL A 198 13.21 6.49 -2.80
CA VAL A 198 13.04 5.12 -2.29
C VAL A 198 14.34 4.33 -2.33
N ALA A 199 15.13 4.47 -3.40
CA ALA A 199 16.44 3.84 -3.56
C ALA A 199 17.46 4.22 -2.48
N ARG A 200 17.27 5.36 -1.79
CA ARG A 200 18.09 5.77 -0.64
C ARG A 200 17.66 5.12 0.68
N ASN A 201 16.66 4.23 0.65
CA ASN A 201 16.11 3.54 1.81
C ASN A 201 15.68 4.49 2.95
N PRO A 202 14.77 5.44 2.70
CA PRO A 202 14.34 6.40 3.71
C PRO A 202 13.60 5.69 4.86
N LEU A 203 13.65 6.26 6.07
CA LEU A 203 13.08 5.64 7.29
C LEU A 203 11.57 5.34 7.20
N TRP A 204 10.87 5.97 6.27
CA TRP A 204 9.43 5.81 6.07
C TRP A 204 9.07 4.74 5.03
N ILE A 205 10.03 4.15 4.29
CA ILE A 205 9.69 3.24 3.17
C ILE A 205 8.89 2.01 3.60
N GLU A 206 9.23 1.43 4.75
CA GLU A 206 8.47 0.31 5.30
C GLU A 206 7.04 0.72 5.66
N ARG A 207 6.87 1.92 6.22
CA ARG A 207 5.55 2.47 6.55
C ARG A 207 4.74 2.78 5.30
N LEU A 208 5.38 3.21 4.21
CA LEU A 208 4.73 3.38 2.90
C LEU A 208 4.22 2.04 2.35
N VAL A 209 5.02 0.97 2.41
CA VAL A 209 4.59 -0.36 1.95
C VAL A 209 3.42 -0.86 2.80
N ARG A 210 3.55 -0.78 4.13
CA ARG A 210 2.46 -1.14 5.05
C ARG A 210 1.20 -0.32 4.80
N TYR A 211 1.34 0.99 4.58
CA TYR A 211 0.19 1.84 4.27
C TYR A 211 -0.57 1.38 3.02
N GLY A 212 0.13 0.94 1.96
CA GLY A 212 -0.52 0.41 0.76
C GLY A 212 -1.17 -0.96 0.96
N ILE A 213 -0.71 -1.76 1.93
CA ILE A 213 -1.36 -3.00 2.34
C ILE A 213 -2.63 -2.69 3.14
N ASP A 214 -2.54 -1.79 4.12
CA ASP A 214 -3.67 -1.36 4.96
C ASP A 214 -4.73 -0.60 4.15
N ASN A 215 -4.35 -0.03 3.01
CA ASN A 215 -5.21 0.71 2.09
C ASN A 215 -5.12 0.15 0.66
N PRO A 216 -5.81 -0.98 0.36
CA PRO A 216 -5.66 -1.74 -0.89
C PRO A 216 -5.78 -0.93 -2.19
N ALA A 217 -6.53 0.18 -2.19
CA ALA A 217 -6.65 1.08 -3.34
C ALA A 217 -5.30 1.67 -3.79
N PHE A 218 -4.29 1.72 -2.91
CA PHE A 218 -2.95 2.18 -3.23
C PHE A 218 -1.95 1.05 -3.53
N ALA A 219 -2.33 -0.22 -3.41
CA ALA A 219 -1.41 -1.33 -3.67
C ALA A 219 -0.79 -1.29 -5.08
N PRO A 220 -1.52 -0.96 -6.18
CA PRO A 220 -0.90 -0.78 -7.50
C PRO A 220 0.16 0.33 -7.53
N ARG A 221 -0.06 1.42 -6.77
CA ARG A 221 0.88 2.55 -6.65
C ARG A 221 2.12 2.21 -5.85
N VAL A 222 2.01 1.26 -4.92
CA VAL A 222 3.18 0.69 -4.24
C VAL A 222 3.96 -0.19 -5.22
N ALA A 223 3.29 -1.08 -5.97
CA ALA A 223 3.91 -1.93 -6.98
C ALA A 223 4.72 -1.11 -8.01
N ASP A 224 4.17 0.04 -8.44
CA ASP A 224 4.85 1.00 -9.32
C ASP A 224 6.25 1.41 -8.83
N ILE A 225 6.53 1.38 -7.53
CA ILE A 225 7.78 1.88 -6.92
C ILE A 225 8.59 0.81 -6.16
N VAL A 226 8.05 -0.39 -5.91
CA VAL A 226 8.77 -1.43 -5.12
C VAL A 226 10.10 -1.85 -5.75
N SER A 227 10.22 -1.76 -7.07
CA SER A 227 11.46 -2.07 -7.80
C SER A 227 12.65 -1.22 -7.34
N ALA A 228 12.38 -0.02 -6.79
CA ALA A 228 13.41 0.88 -6.30
C ALA A 228 13.80 0.61 -4.83
N ILE A 229 13.05 -0.20 -4.08
CA ILE A 229 13.36 -0.52 -2.68
C ILE A 229 14.64 -1.35 -2.65
N PRO A 230 15.69 -0.99 -1.89
CA PRO A 230 16.91 -1.78 -1.84
C PRO A 230 16.70 -3.18 -1.24
N ALA A 231 17.44 -4.18 -1.72
CA ALA A 231 17.30 -5.57 -1.26
C ALA A 231 17.44 -5.77 0.26
N ARG A 232 18.28 -4.94 0.91
CA ARG A 232 18.52 -4.96 2.37
C ARG A 232 17.48 -4.20 3.20
N SER A 233 16.46 -3.60 2.57
CA SER A 233 15.44 -2.84 3.27
C SER A 233 14.51 -3.76 4.06
N THR A 234 14.09 -3.36 5.25
CA THR A 234 13.04 -4.06 6.02
C THR A 234 11.71 -4.07 5.27
N ALA A 235 11.48 -3.08 4.40
CA ALA A 235 10.32 -3.05 3.50
C ALA A 235 10.30 -4.19 2.47
N ARG A 236 11.42 -4.92 2.27
CA ARG A 236 11.50 -6.13 1.43
C ARG A 236 11.23 -7.43 2.19
N ALA A 237 10.73 -7.39 3.42
CA ALA A 237 10.36 -8.61 4.14
C ALA A 237 9.34 -9.45 3.32
N PRO A 238 9.51 -10.77 3.19
CA PRO A 238 8.63 -11.62 2.37
C PRO A 238 7.14 -11.49 2.72
N GLY A 239 6.81 -11.27 4.00
CA GLY A 239 5.43 -11.06 4.44
C GLY A 239 4.74 -9.85 3.81
N TYR A 240 5.48 -8.78 3.49
CA TYR A 240 4.92 -7.63 2.76
C TYR A 240 4.69 -7.97 1.29
N GLY A 241 5.61 -8.70 0.67
CA GLY A 241 5.47 -9.15 -0.72
C GLY A 241 4.26 -10.06 -0.92
N GLN A 242 4.06 -11.05 -0.04
CA GLN A 242 2.90 -11.93 -0.07
C GLN A 242 1.58 -11.15 0.05
N GLN A 243 1.46 -10.26 1.04
CA GLN A 243 0.24 -9.47 1.24
C GLN A 243 -0.08 -8.56 0.05
N LEU A 244 0.95 -7.91 -0.54
CA LEU A 244 0.76 -7.11 -1.75
C LEU A 244 0.30 -7.98 -2.93
N ILE A 245 0.89 -9.17 -3.12
CA ILE A 245 0.49 -10.11 -4.17
C ILE A 245 -0.97 -10.54 -3.97
N ASP A 246 -1.38 -10.90 -2.76
CA ASP A 246 -2.76 -11.28 -2.46
C ASP A 246 -3.77 -10.16 -2.81
N ILE A 247 -3.46 -8.93 -2.39
CA ILE A 247 -4.29 -7.76 -2.70
C ILE A 247 -4.37 -7.53 -4.21
N LEU A 248 -3.23 -7.54 -4.91
CA LEU A 248 -3.17 -7.24 -6.34
C LEU A 248 -3.81 -8.33 -7.19
N VAL A 249 -3.60 -9.60 -6.86
CA VAL A 249 -4.27 -10.72 -7.54
C VAL A 249 -5.78 -10.70 -7.28
N GLY A 250 -6.21 -10.42 -6.04
CA GLY A 250 -7.63 -10.26 -5.70
C GLY A 250 -8.30 -9.10 -6.45
N ALA A 251 -7.56 -8.00 -6.66
CA ALA A 251 -7.98 -6.86 -7.48
C ALA A 251 -7.81 -7.08 -9.00
N ARG A 252 -7.31 -8.25 -9.43
CA ARG A 252 -7.01 -8.60 -10.83
C ARG A 252 -5.96 -7.68 -11.50
N GLU A 253 -5.13 -7.03 -10.69
CA GLU A 253 -3.98 -6.22 -11.08
C GLU A 253 -2.74 -7.11 -11.30
N TYR A 254 -2.88 -8.11 -12.18
CA TYR A 254 -1.85 -9.12 -12.42
C TYR A 254 -0.49 -8.55 -12.83
N PRO A 255 -0.39 -7.51 -13.70
CA PRO A 255 0.90 -6.90 -14.01
C PRO A 255 1.64 -6.41 -12.76
N ALA A 256 0.95 -5.67 -11.90
CA ALA A 256 1.50 -5.15 -10.66
C ALA A 256 1.87 -6.29 -9.68
N ALA A 257 1.06 -7.35 -9.60
CA ALA A 257 1.36 -8.52 -8.75
C ALA A 257 2.68 -9.19 -9.17
N PHE A 258 2.91 -9.36 -10.48
CA PHE A 258 4.17 -9.91 -10.98
C PHE A 258 5.37 -8.96 -10.79
N GLU A 259 5.17 -7.64 -10.87
CA GLU A 259 6.23 -6.67 -10.52
C GLU A 259 6.66 -6.79 -9.05
N VAL A 260 5.70 -6.99 -8.14
CA VAL A 260 5.99 -7.26 -6.72
C VAL A 260 6.71 -8.60 -6.58
N TYR A 261 6.23 -9.65 -7.23
CA TYR A 261 6.87 -10.97 -7.20
C TYR A 261 8.33 -10.91 -7.66
N ASP A 262 8.61 -10.26 -8.78
CA ASP A 262 9.96 -10.13 -9.37
C ASP A 262 10.95 -9.39 -8.43
N VAL A 263 10.43 -8.62 -7.46
CA VAL A 263 11.21 -7.82 -6.50
C VAL A 263 11.41 -8.54 -5.16
N TYR A 264 10.38 -9.24 -4.68
CA TYR A 264 10.38 -9.90 -3.36
C TYR A 264 10.83 -11.37 -3.43
N SER A 265 10.63 -12.03 -4.57
CA SER A 265 11.06 -13.42 -4.74
C SER A 265 12.57 -13.49 -4.99
N PRO A 266 13.30 -14.39 -4.28
CA PRO A 266 14.73 -14.61 -4.55
C PRO A 266 14.98 -15.38 -5.86
N ALA A 267 13.94 -16.00 -6.42
CA ALA A 267 14.04 -16.85 -7.60
C ALA A 267 12.99 -16.46 -8.65
N ARG A 268 13.28 -16.79 -9.91
CA ARG A 268 12.26 -16.71 -10.96
C ARG A 268 11.17 -17.74 -10.70
N GLN A 269 9.95 -17.40 -11.12
CA GLN A 269 8.82 -18.31 -11.04
C GLN A 269 9.15 -19.65 -11.69
N THR A 270 8.81 -20.73 -11.00
CA THR A 270 9.02 -22.10 -11.47
C THR A 270 7.87 -23.00 -11.04
N VAL A 271 7.43 -23.88 -11.94
CA VAL A 271 6.41 -24.88 -11.61
C VAL A 271 6.99 -26.09 -10.88
N ALA A 272 8.31 -26.22 -10.79
CA ALA A 272 8.97 -27.44 -10.30
C ALA A 272 8.86 -27.65 -8.79
N HIS A 273 8.57 -26.59 -8.03
CA HIS A 273 8.58 -26.58 -6.55
C HIS A 273 7.15 -26.34 -6.04
N ILE A 274 6.35 -27.39 -5.99
CA ILE A 274 4.92 -27.30 -5.63
C ILE A 274 4.67 -27.08 -4.13
N GLY A 275 5.59 -27.52 -3.27
CA GLY A 275 5.42 -27.41 -1.81
C GLY A 275 5.78 -26.03 -1.25
N ARG A 276 6.93 -25.49 -1.64
CA ARG A 276 7.57 -24.33 -0.96
C ARG A 276 7.23 -22.94 -1.50
N GLY A 277 6.08 -22.78 -2.15
CA GLY A 277 5.66 -21.47 -2.66
C GLY A 277 5.50 -20.46 -1.53
N THR A 278 6.38 -19.46 -1.46
CA THR A 278 6.28 -18.36 -0.47
C THR A 278 5.30 -17.30 -0.95
N PHE A 279 5.27 -17.05 -2.27
CA PHE A 279 4.54 -15.96 -2.89
C PHE A 279 3.32 -16.48 -3.65
N ARG A 280 2.39 -17.10 -2.94
CA ARG A 280 1.14 -17.63 -3.50
C ARG A 280 0.25 -16.45 -3.90
N PRO A 281 -0.58 -16.57 -4.95
CA PRO A 281 -0.74 -17.73 -5.81
C PRO A 281 0.13 -17.68 -7.08
N ILE A 282 1.14 -16.81 -7.14
CA ILE A 282 2.14 -16.81 -8.22
C ILE A 282 3.06 -18.02 -8.07
N ASP A 283 3.42 -18.41 -6.86
CA ASP A 283 3.86 -19.76 -6.57
C ASP A 283 2.65 -20.69 -6.38
N TRP A 284 2.88 -22.00 -6.40
CA TRP A 284 1.84 -23.00 -6.18
C TRP A 284 1.05 -22.76 -4.88
N GLN A 285 -0.27 -22.66 -5.03
CA GLN A 285 -1.23 -22.65 -3.94
C GLN A 285 -1.91 -24.00 -3.90
N LEU A 286 -1.67 -24.78 -2.85
CA LEU A 286 -2.41 -26.01 -2.57
C LEU A 286 -3.79 -25.66 -1.99
N THR A 287 -4.78 -26.48 -2.33
CA THR A 287 -6.14 -26.37 -1.80
C THR A 287 -6.37 -27.52 -0.83
N GLU A 288 -6.77 -27.18 0.39
CA GLU A 288 -7.08 -28.15 1.44
C GLU A 288 -8.59 -28.10 1.72
N ASN A 289 -9.37 -28.90 0.97
CA ASN A 289 -10.80 -29.07 1.21
C ASN A 289 -11.11 -30.51 1.63
N TYR A 290 -12.19 -30.73 2.37
CA TYR A 290 -12.61 -32.06 2.83
C TYR A 290 -12.95 -33.02 1.67
N ASP A 291 -13.50 -32.49 0.58
CA ASP A 291 -13.95 -33.31 -0.56
C ASP A 291 -12.78 -33.73 -1.48
N ALA A 292 -11.82 -32.84 -1.69
CA ALA A 292 -10.60 -33.08 -2.44
C ALA A 292 -9.54 -32.04 -2.08
N GLY A 293 -8.27 -32.41 -2.08
CA GLY A 293 -7.21 -31.47 -1.74
C GLY A 293 -5.81 -32.00 -2.00
N GLY A 294 -4.83 -31.13 -1.75
CA GLY A 294 -3.41 -31.43 -1.82
C GLY A 294 -2.70 -31.03 -0.53
N ARG A 295 -1.80 -31.88 -0.05
CA ARG A 295 -0.95 -31.64 1.12
C ARG A 295 0.51 -31.77 0.73
N GLU A 296 1.31 -30.77 1.10
CA GLU A 296 2.77 -30.82 0.92
C GLU A 296 3.37 -31.93 1.80
N LEU A 297 4.13 -32.83 1.18
CA LEU A 297 4.98 -33.78 1.90
C LEU A 297 6.45 -33.35 1.87
N ALA A 298 6.89 -32.81 0.73
CA ALA A 298 8.22 -32.24 0.55
C ALA A 298 8.20 -31.14 -0.51
N GLU A 299 9.33 -30.46 -0.69
CA GLU A 299 9.46 -29.30 -1.60
C GLU A 299 8.97 -29.57 -3.04
N ARG A 300 9.09 -30.80 -3.51
CA ARG A 300 8.70 -31.24 -4.86
C ARG A 300 7.66 -32.37 -4.84
N GLU A 301 7.08 -32.66 -3.68
CA GLU A 301 6.19 -33.81 -3.49
C GLU A 301 4.91 -33.36 -2.81
N VAL A 302 3.77 -33.65 -3.44
CA VAL A 302 2.44 -33.35 -2.92
C VAL A 302 1.58 -34.62 -2.93
N ASP A 303 0.96 -34.89 -1.79
CA ASP A 303 -0.07 -35.92 -1.64
C ASP A 303 -1.42 -35.31 -2.02
N ILE A 304 -2.12 -35.92 -2.96
CA ILE A 304 -3.44 -35.46 -3.41
C ILE A 304 -4.50 -36.50 -3.08
N PHE A 305 -5.70 -36.03 -2.76
CA PHE A 305 -6.83 -36.90 -2.46
C PHE A 305 -8.15 -36.38 -3.00
N ALA A 306 -9.09 -37.29 -3.27
CA ALA A 306 -10.52 -37.04 -3.44
C ALA A 306 -11.32 -38.12 -2.71
N SER A 307 -12.39 -37.69 -2.05
CA SER A 307 -13.39 -38.56 -1.42
C SER A 307 -14.26 -39.27 -2.49
N PRO A 308 -14.89 -40.41 -2.16
CA PRO A 308 -15.82 -41.10 -3.05
C PRO A 308 -16.90 -40.17 -3.63
N GLY A 309 -17.10 -40.19 -4.95
CA GLY A 309 -18.07 -39.36 -5.65
C GLY A 309 -17.77 -37.86 -5.63
N ARG A 310 -16.55 -37.45 -5.26
CA ARG A 310 -16.13 -36.05 -5.16
C ARG A 310 -15.01 -35.72 -6.15
N GLN A 311 -14.95 -34.46 -6.51
CA GLN A 311 -13.87 -33.88 -7.29
C GLN A 311 -13.58 -32.45 -6.82
N GLY A 312 -12.35 -32.00 -7.02
CA GLY A 312 -11.99 -30.63 -6.68
C GLY A 312 -10.59 -30.24 -7.12
N GLU A 313 -10.32 -28.95 -6.98
CA GLU A 313 -8.98 -28.39 -7.15
C GLU A 313 -8.07 -28.85 -6.01
N VAL A 314 -6.86 -29.30 -6.36
CA VAL A 314 -5.82 -29.69 -5.39
C VAL A 314 -4.69 -28.69 -5.35
N ALA A 315 -4.41 -28.02 -6.47
CA ALA A 315 -3.37 -27.02 -6.58
C ALA A 315 -3.64 -26.07 -7.74
N ARG A 316 -3.21 -24.82 -7.60
CA ARG A 316 -3.18 -23.86 -8.71
C ARG A 316 -1.93 -22.99 -8.68
N ILE A 317 -1.56 -22.45 -9.83
CA ILE A 317 -0.48 -21.48 -9.98
C ILE A 317 -0.85 -20.42 -11.01
N LEU A 318 -0.64 -19.15 -10.67
CA LEU A 318 -0.82 -18.00 -11.54
C LEU A 318 0.46 -17.75 -12.33
N MET A 319 0.43 -17.87 -13.65
CA MET A 319 1.60 -17.75 -14.51
C MET A 319 1.52 -16.52 -15.43
N ARG A 320 2.69 -16.03 -15.84
CA ARG A 320 2.88 -15.04 -16.91
C ARG A 320 3.65 -15.69 -18.07
N SER A 321 2.98 -16.55 -18.83
CA SER A 321 3.58 -17.22 -19.99
C SER A 321 3.34 -16.43 -21.28
N PRO A 322 4.37 -16.18 -22.11
CA PRO A 322 4.20 -15.63 -23.45
C PRO A 322 3.30 -16.50 -24.36
N PRO A 323 2.78 -15.96 -25.47
CA PRO A 323 2.07 -16.76 -26.46
C PRO A 323 2.93 -17.93 -27.01
N GLY A 324 2.33 -19.11 -27.16
CA GLY A 324 3.03 -20.29 -27.70
C GLY A 324 2.44 -21.62 -27.24
N SER A 325 3.04 -22.72 -27.70
CA SER A 325 2.71 -24.08 -27.27
C SER A 325 3.56 -24.47 -26.06
N TYR A 326 2.91 -25.06 -25.06
CA TYR A 326 3.50 -25.46 -23.80
C TYR A 326 3.16 -26.90 -23.48
N ARG A 327 4.10 -27.59 -22.84
CA ARG A 327 3.93 -28.93 -22.27
C ARG A 327 4.21 -28.86 -20.78
N PHE A 328 3.17 -29.05 -19.99
CA PHE A 328 3.26 -29.31 -18.57
C PHE A 328 3.36 -30.81 -18.34
N ALA A 329 4.24 -31.26 -17.45
CA ALA A 329 4.37 -32.65 -17.10
C ALA A 329 4.68 -32.82 -15.61
N LEU A 330 4.15 -33.90 -15.04
CA LEU A 330 4.41 -34.34 -13.68
C LEU A 330 4.55 -35.86 -13.66
N ARG A 331 5.01 -36.42 -12.55
CA ARG A 331 5.03 -37.86 -12.32
C ARG A 331 4.10 -38.18 -11.15
N VAL A 332 3.26 -39.19 -11.36
CA VAL A 332 2.37 -39.76 -10.36
C VAL A 332 3.02 -41.02 -9.82
N ARG A 333 3.19 -41.08 -8.51
CA ARG A 333 3.62 -42.24 -7.72
C ARG A 333 2.46 -42.67 -6.83
N GLU A 334 2.50 -43.93 -6.37
CA GLU A 334 1.61 -44.44 -5.31
C GLU A 334 0.15 -44.04 -5.51
N VAL A 335 -0.54 -44.71 -6.46
CA VAL A 335 -1.95 -44.44 -6.74
C VAL A 335 -2.79 -45.46 -6.01
N GLU A 336 -3.72 -45.01 -5.18
CA GLU A 336 -4.78 -45.84 -4.61
C GLU A 336 -6.11 -45.35 -5.15
N SER A 337 -6.49 -45.89 -6.31
CA SER A 337 -7.79 -45.63 -6.93
C SER A 337 -8.04 -46.62 -8.06
N THR A 338 -9.29 -47.05 -8.21
CA THR A 338 -9.78 -47.85 -9.33
C THR A 338 -10.27 -46.97 -10.48
N GLU A 339 -10.92 -45.85 -10.16
CA GLU A 339 -11.62 -44.96 -11.10
C GLU A 339 -11.27 -43.47 -10.91
N GLY A 340 -10.16 -43.17 -10.25
CA GLY A 340 -9.69 -41.80 -10.04
C GLY A 340 -9.35 -41.07 -11.35
N ARG A 341 -9.52 -39.75 -11.36
CA ARG A 341 -9.17 -38.88 -12.50
C ARG A 341 -8.30 -37.72 -12.07
N LEU A 342 -7.31 -37.40 -12.89
CA LEU A 342 -6.50 -36.19 -12.77
C LEU A 342 -6.95 -35.20 -13.85
N THR A 343 -7.29 -33.99 -13.43
CA THR A 343 -7.73 -32.91 -14.30
C THR A 343 -6.69 -31.79 -14.34
N PHE A 344 -6.48 -31.26 -15.54
CA PHE A 344 -5.66 -30.09 -15.81
C PHE A 344 -6.54 -29.06 -16.47
N ASN A 345 -6.59 -27.85 -15.92
CA ASN A 345 -7.29 -26.73 -16.53
C ASN A 345 -6.35 -25.55 -16.66
N MET A 346 -6.37 -24.92 -17.82
CA MET A 346 -5.72 -23.63 -18.07
C MET A 346 -6.82 -22.60 -18.33
N LEU A 347 -6.82 -21.53 -17.53
CA LEU A 347 -7.71 -20.38 -17.72
C LEU A 347 -6.87 -19.18 -18.13
N CYS A 348 -7.35 -18.44 -19.13
CA CYS A 348 -6.76 -17.16 -19.52
C CYS A 348 -7.40 -16.02 -18.72
N LEU A 349 -6.57 -15.08 -18.27
CA LEU A 349 -6.98 -13.93 -17.47
C LEU A 349 -6.76 -12.64 -18.25
N GLN A 350 -7.83 -11.91 -18.52
CA GLN A 350 -7.81 -10.63 -19.24
C GLN A 350 -8.70 -9.61 -18.53
N GLY A 351 -8.08 -8.72 -17.76
CA GLY A 351 -8.81 -7.74 -16.96
C GLY A 351 -9.81 -8.44 -16.03
N ASN A 352 -11.10 -8.15 -16.22
CA ASN A 352 -12.19 -8.76 -15.44
C ASN A 352 -12.79 -10.02 -16.06
N GLN A 353 -12.24 -10.50 -17.18
CA GLN A 353 -12.73 -11.70 -17.84
C GLN A 353 -11.77 -12.86 -17.60
N GLU A 354 -12.37 -14.00 -17.26
CA GLU A 354 -11.72 -15.29 -17.20
C GLU A 354 -12.33 -16.13 -18.32
N SER A 355 -11.49 -16.65 -19.21
CA SER A 355 -11.94 -17.49 -20.31
C SER A 355 -11.27 -18.86 -20.21
N GLN A 356 -12.06 -19.91 -20.45
CA GLN A 356 -11.52 -21.25 -20.51
C GLN A 356 -10.51 -21.36 -21.66
N GLY A 357 -9.29 -21.79 -21.33
CA GLY A 357 -8.24 -22.06 -22.30
C GLY A 357 -8.25 -23.52 -22.72
N ALA A 358 -7.42 -24.33 -22.08
CA ALA A 358 -7.31 -25.76 -22.34
C ALA A 358 -7.80 -26.56 -21.13
N SER A 359 -8.39 -27.73 -21.37
CA SER A 359 -8.79 -28.65 -20.31
C SER A 359 -8.49 -30.08 -20.74
N LEU A 360 -7.99 -30.88 -19.80
CA LEU A 360 -7.69 -32.29 -20.03
C LEU A 360 -8.03 -33.08 -18.76
N SER A 361 -8.75 -34.19 -18.92
CA SER A 361 -9.07 -35.12 -17.85
C SER A 361 -8.55 -36.51 -18.19
N LEU A 362 -7.60 -37.02 -17.41
CA LEU A 362 -6.96 -38.31 -17.63
C LEU A 362 -7.28 -39.27 -16.47
N PRO A 363 -7.38 -40.58 -16.72
CA PRO A 363 -7.38 -41.56 -15.65
C PRO A 363 -6.15 -41.40 -14.76
N LEU A 364 -6.33 -41.42 -13.44
CA LEU A 364 -5.25 -41.35 -12.47
C LEU A 364 -4.49 -42.67 -12.49
N ARG A 365 -3.24 -42.64 -12.98
CA ARG A 365 -2.39 -43.82 -13.13
C ARG A 365 -0.95 -43.46 -12.78
N GLN A 366 -0.21 -44.44 -12.27
CA GLN A 366 1.22 -44.28 -12.01
C GLN A 366 1.99 -44.00 -13.31
N GLY A 367 3.04 -43.18 -13.20
CA GLY A 367 3.91 -42.83 -14.31
C GLY A 367 3.86 -41.34 -14.66
N ARG A 368 4.32 -41.00 -15.87
CA ARG A 368 4.44 -39.61 -16.30
C ARG A 368 3.15 -39.14 -16.96
N MET A 369 2.55 -38.08 -16.41
CA MET A 369 1.38 -37.41 -16.97
C MET A 369 1.81 -36.15 -17.71
N ARG A 370 1.08 -35.81 -18.78
CA ARG A 370 1.39 -34.67 -19.65
C ARG A 370 0.12 -33.92 -19.99
N PHE A 371 0.24 -32.60 -20.04
CA PHE A 371 -0.80 -31.68 -20.44
C PHE A 371 -0.21 -30.67 -21.43
N ASP A 372 -0.60 -30.80 -22.68
CA ASP A 372 -0.19 -29.91 -23.76
C ASP A 372 -1.27 -28.83 -23.94
N TYR A 373 -0.86 -27.56 -23.95
CA TYR A 373 -1.77 -26.44 -24.10
C TYR A 373 -1.12 -25.31 -24.91
N ARG A 374 -1.95 -24.41 -25.43
CA ARG A 374 -1.51 -23.23 -26.18
C ARG A 374 -1.97 -21.96 -25.49
N VAL A 375 -1.05 -21.01 -25.33
CA VAL A 375 -1.35 -19.65 -24.91
C VAL A 375 -1.62 -18.83 -26.18
N PRO A 376 -2.85 -18.28 -26.37
CA PRO A 376 -3.19 -17.45 -27.53
C PRO A 376 -2.28 -16.22 -27.68
N THR A 377 -2.17 -15.72 -28.91
CA THR A 377 -1.41 -14.49 -29.22
C THR A 377 -2.04 -13.22 -28.66
N THR A 378 -3.34 -13.24 -28.37
CA THR A 378 -4.10 -12.12 -27.86
C THR A 378 -5.01 -12.56 -26.72
N GLY A 379 -5.17 -11.71 -25.71
CA GLY A 379 -6.16 -11.93 -24.64
C GLY A 379 -5.78 -12.94 -23.56
N CYS A 380 -4.50 -13.29 -23.41
CA CYS A 380 -4.06 -14.27 -22.42
C CYS A 380 -2.64 -13.97 -21.91
N SER A 381 -2.41 -12.78 -21.35
CA SER A 381 -1.10 -12.40 -20.79
C SER A 381 -0.77 -13.10 -19.47
N TYR A 382 -1.82 -13.54 -18.75
CA TYR A 382 -1.73 -14.24 -17.49
C TYR A 382 -2.65 -15.46 -17.51
N GLN A 383 -2.23 -16.53 -16.86
CA GLN A 383 -2.96 -17.80 -16.89
C GLN A 383 -3.02 -18.44 -15.51
N TRP A 384 -4.17 -19.02 -15.16
CA TRP A 384 -4.20 -20.04 -14.13
C TRP A 384 -3.86 -21.38 -14.76
N LEU A 385 -2.95 -22.13 -14.13
CA LEU A 385 -2.85 -23.57 -14.31
C LEU A 385 -3.38 -24.24 -13.04
N ILE A 386 -4.43 -25.03 -13.20
CA ILE A 386 -5.20 -25.64 -12.11
C ILE A 386 -5.08 -27.16 -12.26
N LEU A 387 -4.70 -27.81 -11.18
CA LEU A 387 -4.73 -29.26 -11.02
C LEU A 387 -5.93 -29.62 -10.16
N GLY A 388 -6.69 -30.62 -10.59
CA GLY A 388 -7.76 -31.18 -9.80
C GLY A 388 -7.73 -32.69 -9.81
N VAL A 389 -8.33 -33.29 -8.80
CA VAL A 389 -8.51 -34.75 -8.70
C VAL A 389 -9.98 -35.05 -8.48
N GLY A 390 -10.43 -36.17 -9.02
CA GLY A 390 -11.78 -36.68 -8.82
C GLY A 390 -11.77 -38.18 -8.59
N ALA A 391 -12.78 -38.65 -7.86
CA ALA A 391 -13.01 -40.05 -7.58
C ALA A 391 -14.49 -40.38 -7.85
N GLU A 392 -14.76 -41.51 -8.50
CA GLU A 392 -16.13 -41.92 -8.85
C GLU A 392 -16.75 -42.76 -7.73
N LEU A 393 -16.35 -44.04 -7.59
CA LEU A 393 -16.92 -44.95 -6.59
C LEU A 393 -16.10 -45.04 -5.29
N ASP A 394 -14.79 -45.18 -5.42
CA ASP A 394 -13.85 -45.26 -4.29
C ASP A 394 -13.13 -43.93 -4.10
N SER A 395 -12.43 -43.75 -2.97
CA SER A 395 -11.51 -42.62 -2.82
C SER A 395 -10.38 -42.72 -3.84
N ALA A 396 -9.79 -41.56 -4.19
CA ALA A 396 -8.59 -41.50 -4.99
C ALA A 396 -7.49 -40.81 -4.21
N THR A 397 -6.34 -41.46 -4.04
CA THR A 397 -5.13 -40.84 -3.50
C THR A 397 -3.96 -41.02 -4.47
N ALA A 398 -3.06 -40.05 -4.51
CA ALA A 398 -1.83 -40.14 -5.29
C ALA A 398 -0.73 -39.22 -4.79
N LEU A 399 0.52 -39.66 -4.92
CA LEU A 399 1.69 -38.85 -4.68
C LEU A 399 2.22 -38.24 -5.98
N LEU A 400 2.24 -36.92 -6.10
CA LEU A 400 2.74 -36.22 -7.28
C LEU A 400 4.13 -35.65 -7.05
N ASP A 401 5.00 -35.78 -8.05
CA ASP A 401 6.33 -35.15 -8.04
C ASP A 401 6.81 -34.72 -9.44
N SER A 402 8.05 -34.21 -9.51
CA SER A 402 8.78 -33.95 -10.77
C SER A 402 8.04 -33.04 -11.76
N PHE A 403 7.46 -31.96 -11.26
CA PHE A 403 6.76 -30.96 -12.06
C PHE A 403 7.70 -30.24 -13.03
N SER A 404 7.26 -30.07 -14.27
CA SER A 404 8.02 -29.38 -15.32
C SER A 404 7.10 -28.68 -16.29
N LEU A 405 7.55 -27.51 -16.76
CA LEU A 405 6.89 -26.75 -17.83
C LEU A 405 7.95 -26.46 -18.89
N SER A 406 7.67 -26.86 -20.13
CA SER A 406 8.54 -26.61 -21.28
C SER A 406 7.74 -25.93 -22.37
N ARG A 407 8.35 -24.93 -23.04
CA ARG A 407 7.79 -24.32 -24.25
C ARG A 407 8.27 -25.13 -25.44
N GLU A 408 7.35 -25.58 -26.28
CA GLU A 408 7.76 -26.20 -27.54
C GLU A 408 8.36 -25.11 -28.44
N PRO A 409 9.51 -25.37 -29.08
CA PRO A 409 10.05 -24.44 -30.05
C PRO A 409 8.99 -24.22 -31.14
N ALA A 410 8.79 -22.97 -31.53
CA ALA A 410 7.93 -22.66 -32.67
C ALA A 410 8.49 -23.44 -33.85
N SER A 411 7.77 -24.48 -34.29
CA SER A 411 8.12 -25.20 -35.51
C SER A 411 8.19 -24.13 -36.61
N ALA A 412 9.39 -23.89 -37.14
CA ALA A 412 9.57 -22.99 -38.26
C ALA A 412 8.70 -23.55 -39.37
N ALA A 413 7.56 -22.91 -39.62
CA ALA A 413 6.71 -23.25 -40.74
C ALA A 413 7.61 -23.17 -41.98
N ALA A 414 7.89 -24.32 -42.58
CA ALA A 414 8.58 -24.37 -43.84
C ALA A 414 7.79 -23.47 -44.81
N PRO A 415 8.42 -22.48 -45.46
CA PRO A 415 7.73 -21.73 -46.51
C PRO A 415 7.25 -22.75 -47.54
N GLY A 416 5.94 -22.82 -47.73
CA GLY A 416 5.33 -23.70 -48.72
C GLY A 416 5.85 -23.36 -50.11
N ASN A 417 6.23 -24.39 -50.86
CA ASN A 417 6.54 -24.35 -52.28
C ASN A 417 5.32 -23.97 -53.12
#